data_AF-A0AAD5JZX1-F1
#
_entry.id   AF-A0AAD5JZX1-F1
#
_cell.length_a   1.000
_cell.length_b   1.000
_cell.length_c   1.000
_cell.angle_alpha   90.00
_cell.angle_beta   90.00
_cell.angle_gamma   90.00
#
_symmetry.space_group_name_H-M   'P 1'
#
loop_
_entity.id
_entity.type
_entity.pdbx_description
1 polymer ?
#
loop_
_entity_poly.entity_id
_entity_poly.type
_entity_poly.pdbx_seq_one_letter_code
_entity_poly.pdbx_strand_id
1 'polypeptide(L)' 'YKCAYLPFPSPVKEFWFKIKAGARCDGLTKDDNLSSRITESSLVVIPEDCQGWIRHSIQFFVRCKAGEANL' A
#
# COMPACT_ATOMS: atom_id res chain seq x y z
N TYR A 1 18.46 -0.33 -6.24
CA TYR A 1 17.59 -1.52 -6.34
C TYR A 1 16.30 -1.09 -7.02
N LYS A 2 16.22 -1.22 -8.35
CA LYS A 2 15.02 -0.86 -9.12
C LYS A 2 14.24 -2.15 -9.27
N CYS A 3 13.29 -2.42 -8.37
CA CYS A 3 12.40 -3.56 -8.55
C CYS A 3 11.70 -3.37 -9.89
N ALA A 4 12.10 -4.18 -10.87
CA ALA A 4 11.35 -4.39 -12.09
C ALA A 4 9.90 -4.69 -11.71
N TYR A 5 8.98 -4.20 -12.53
CA TYR A 5 7.53 -4.26 -12.33
C TYR A 5 7.10 -5.56 -11.63
N LEU A 6 6.79 -5.50 -10.34
CA LEU A 6 6.19 -6.64 -9.65
C LEU A 6 4.75 -6.77 -10.17
N PRO A 7 4.32 -7.97 -10.55
CA PRO A 7 2.97 -8.19 -11.07
C PRO A 7 1.89 -8.04 -9.98
N PHE A 8 2.29 -8.07 -8.71
CA PHE A 8 1.46 -7.77 -7.55
C PHE A 8 2.01 -6.55 -6.79
N PRO A 9 1.17 -5.83 -6.03
CA PRO A 9 1.64 -4.73 -5.20
C PRO A 9 2.51 -5.25 -4.06
N SER A 10 3.65 -4.60 -3.80
CA SER A 10 4.43 -4.86 -2.60
C SER A 10 3.66 -4.38 -1.36
N PRO A 11 4.00 -4.83 -0.13
CA PRO A 11 3.31 -4.38 1.07
C PRO A 11 3.34 -2.85 1.24
N VAL A 12 4.43 -2.21 0.80
CA VAL A 12 4.56 -0.75 0.79
C VAL A 12 3.58 -0.10 -0.20
N LYS A 13 3.36 -0.70 -1.37
CA LYS A 13 2.34 -0.21 -2.32
C LYS A 13 0.93 -0.40 -1.76
N GLU A 14 0.65 -1.53 -1.10
CA GLU A 14 -0.65 -1.78 -0.46
C GLU A 14 -0.93 -0.80 0.67
N PHE A 15 0.09 -0.50 1.49
CA PHE A 15 0.03 0.57 2.49
C PHE A 15 -0.39 1.89 1.84
N TRP A 16 0.34 2.36 0.82
CA TRP A 16 0.02 3.62 0.16
C TRP A 16 -1.34 3.62 -0.53
N PHE A 17 -1.82 2.46 -1.01
CA PHE A 17 -3.16 2.32 -1.54
C PHE A 17 -4.22 2.56 -0.46
N LYS A 18 -4.06 1.96 0.73
CA LYS A 18 -4.96 2.18 1.87
C LYS A 18 -4.93 3.63 2.36
N ILE A 19 -3.74 4.23 2.50
CA ILE A 19 -3.59 5.65 2.89
C ILE A 19 -4.30 6.55 1.89
N LYS A 20 -4.07 6.33 0.59
CA LYS A 20 -4.68 7.14 -0.46
C LYS A 20 -6.21 7.00 -0.48
N ALA A 21 -6.74 5.81 -0.19
CA ALA A 21 -8.18 5.58 -0.12
C ALA A 21 -8.83 6.26 1.11
N GLY A 22 -8.09 6.38 2.22
CA GLY A 22 -8.55 7.07 3.44
C GLY A 22 -8.36 8.59 3.41
N ALA A 23 -7.37 9.09 2.66
CA ALA A 23 -7.05 10.51 2.61
C ALA A 23 -8.11 11.29 1.83
N ARG A 24 -8.58 12.40 2.42
CA ARG A 24 -9.51 13.30 1.74
C ARG A 24 -8.85 13.93 0.50
N CYS A 25 -9.47 13.76 -0.66
CA CYS A 25 -9.01 14.28 -1.96
C CYS A 25 -9.68 15.60 -2.38
N ASP A 26 -10.38 16.26 -1.47
CA ASP A 26 -10.91 17.61 -1.66
C ASP A 26 -9.79 18.66 -1.64
N GLY A 27 -10.10 19.89 -2.08
CA GLY A 27 -9.15 20.99 -2.04
C GLY A 27 -8.63 21.25 -0.63
N LEU A 28 -7.36 21.64 -0.52
CA LEU A 28 -6.78 22.05 0.76
C LEU A 28 -7.43 23.37 1.23
N THR A 29 -7.66 23.47 2.54
CA THR A 29 -8.17 24.68 3.17
C THR A 29 -7.03 25.43 3.86
N LYS A 30 -7.29 26.63 4.40
CA LYS A 30 -6.26 27.36 5.18
C LYS A 30 -5.89 26.65 6.48
N ASP A 31 -6.81 25.84 7.00
CA ASP A 31 -6.69 25.17 8.29
C ASP A 31 -6.29 23.69 8.16
N ASP A 32 -6.10 23.19 6.93
CA ASP A 32 -5.59 21.84 6.71
C ASP A 32 -4.41 21.79 5.74
N ASN A 33 -3.68 20.68 5.83
CA ASN A 33 -2.58 20.39 4.94
C ASN A 33 -2.55 18.90 4.61
N LEU A 34 -1.90 18.60 3.49
CA LEU A 34 -1.79 17.24 2.98
C LEU A 34 -1.14 16.28 3.98
N SER A 35 -0.08 16.72 4.70
CA SER A 35 0.58 15.87 5.69
C SER A 35 -0.36 15.44 6.80
N SER A 36 -1.18 16.34 7.32
CA SER A 36 -2.14 16.03 8.40
C SER A 36 -3.16 15.01 7.93
N ARG A 37 -3.70 15.16 6.70
CA ARG A 37 -4.63 14.19 6.09
C ARG A 37 -4.00 12.80 5.89
N ILE A 38 -2.74 12.76 5.47
CA ILE A 38 -1.98 11.50 5.33
C ILE A 38 -1.77 10.86 6.70
N THR A 39 -1.37 11.65 7.70
CA THR A 39 -1.17 11.17 9.07
C THR A 39 -2.47 10.61 9.65
N GLU A 40 -3.59 11.33 9.56
CA GLU A 40 -4.91 10.85 9.98
C GLU A 40 -5.27 9.52 9.31
N SER A 41 -5.05 9.43 7.99
CA SER A 41 -5.32 8.20 7.22
C SER A 41 -4.38 7.05 7.58
N SER A 42 -3.20 7.35 8.12
CA SER A 42 -2.25 6.32 8.58
C SER A 42 -2.60 5.76 9.94
N LEU A 43 -3.30 6.53 10.78
CA LEU A 43 -3.72 6.08 12.11
C LEU A 43 -4.77 4.96 12.08
N VAL A 44 -5.46 4.79 10.95
CA VAL A 44 -6.44 3.71 10.76
C VAL A 44 -5.82 2.40 10.23
N VAL A 45 -4.50 2.37 10.02
CA VAL A 45 -3.77 1.14 9.67
C VAL A 45 -3.55 0.33 10.95
N ILE A 46 -4.07 -0.90 10.95
CA ILE A 46 -3.95 -1.82 12.09
C ILE A 46 -2.94 -2.94 11.79
N PRO A 47 -2.39 -3.62 12.82
CA PRO A 47 -1.43 -4.70 12.61
C PRO A 47 -1.91 -5.80 11.66
N GLU A 48 -3.22 -6.07 11.65
CA GLU A 48 -3.86 -7.06 10.79
C GLU A 48 -3.74 -6.70 9.30
N ASP A 49 -3.78 -5.41 8.96
CA ASP A 49 -3.54 -4.96 7.58
C ASP A 49 -2.10 -5.31 7.16
N CYS A 50 -1.13 -4.95 8.00
CA CYS A 50 0.29 -5.20 7.74
C CYS A 50 0.56 -6.70 7.58
N GLN A 51 0.01 -7.53 8.46
CA GLN A 51 0.09 -8.99 8.36
C GLN A 51 -0.57 -9.51 7.09
N GLY A 52 -1.71 -8.95 6.70
CA GLY A 52 -2.42 -9.26 5.47
C GLY A 52 -1.56 -8.99 4.23
N TRP A 53 -0.97 -7.80 4.14
CA TRP A 53 -0.12 -7.40 3.00
C TRP A 53 1.15 -8.25 2.88
N ILE A 54 1.76 -8.60 4.01
CA ILE A 54 2.91 -9.52 4.04
C ILE A 54 2.49 -10.91 3.56
N ARG A 55 1.38 -11.45 4.07
CA ARG A 55 0.87 -12.77 3.68
C ARG A 55 0.53 -12.81 2.20
N HIS A 56 -0.16 -11.79 1.69
CA HIS A 56 -0.46 -11.62 0.28
C HIS A 56 0.83 -11.68 -0.55
N SER A 57 1.82 -10.85 -0.21
CA SER A 57 3.11 -10.82 -0.93
C SER A 57 3.86 -12.16 -0.92
N ILE A 58 3.80 -12.94 0.17
CA ILE A 58 4.43 -14.27 0.26
C ILE A 58 3.79 -15.25 -0.74
N GLN A 59 2.47 -15.19 -0.93
CA GLN A 59 1.75 -16.07 -1.87
C GLN A 59 2.25 -15.88 -3.31
N PHE A 60 2.55 -14.65 -3.70
CA PHE A 60 3.10 -14.36 -5.04
C PHE A 60 4.60 -14.58 -5.14
N PHE A 61 5.35 -14.52 -4.04
CA PHE A 61 6.80 -14.71 -4.06
C PHE A 61 7.19 -16.09 -4.64
N VAL A 62 6.50 -17.16 -4.23
CA VAL A 62 6.73 -18.52 -4.74
C VAL A 62 6.46 -18.58 -6.24
N ARG A 63 5.35 -18.01 -6.68
CA ARG A 63 4.91 -18.03 -8.08
C ARG A 63 5.81 -17.16 -8.97
N CYS A 64 6.29 -16.01 -8.47
CA CYS A 64 7.32 -15.21 -9.12
C CYS A 64 8.62 -15.99 -9.31
N LYS A 65 9.06 -16.70 -8.27
CA LYS A 65 10.27 -17.53 -8.36
C LYS A 65 10.11 -18.65 -9.39
N ALA A 66 8.91 -19.16 -9.58
CA ALA A 66 8.57 -20.15 -10.61
C ALA A 66 8.46 -19.56 -12.03
N GLY A 67 8.49 -18.23 -12.19
CA GLY A 67 8.41 -17.57 -13.50
C GLY A 67 7.00 -17.55 -14.10
N GLU A 68 5.96 -17.63 -13.27
CA GLU A 68 4.57 -17.55 -13.76
C GLU A 68 4.29 -16.19 -14.41
N ALA A 69 3.76 -16.21 -15.64
CA ALA A 69 3.50 -15.00 -16.43
C ALA A 69 2.17 -14.29 -16.09
N ASN A 70 1.26 -14.95 -15.36
CA ASN A 70 -0.05 -14.44 -14.97
C ASN A 70 -0.19 -14.44 -13.45
N LEU A 71 0.41 -13.44 -12.82
CA LEU A 71 0.40 -13.25 -11.37
C LEU A 71 -0.73 -12.33 -10.95
#